data_AF-A0A9D6ICI0-F1
#
_entry.id   AF-A0A9D6ICI0-F1
#
_cell.length_a   1.000
_cell.length_b   1.000
_cell.length_c   1.000
_cell.angle_alpha   90.00
_cell.angle_beta   90.00
_cell.angle_gamma   90.00
#
_symmetry.space_group_name_H-M   'P 1'
#
loop_
_entity.id
_entity.type
_entity.pdbx_description
1 polymer ?
#
loop_
_entity_poly.entity_id
_entity_poly.type
_entity_poly.pdbx_seq_one_letter_code
_entity_poly.pdbx_strand_id
1 'polypeptide(L)'
;NLFLPFLQKINPELNLKLKIENLKLFVGPFAQPVFPVNYSKIIPRFATPIPHVYLANLDMVYPWDRGTNYAVELGQKVVQHILSNS
;
A
#
# COMPACT_ATOMS: atom_id res chain seq x y z
N ASN A 1 9.83 1.16 24.84
CA ASN A 1 11.25 1.56 24.65
C ASN A 1 11.85 1.16 23.30
N LEU A 2 11.07 0.70 22.30
CA LEU A 2 11.62 0.17 21.05
C LEU A 2 12.26 1.24 20.13
N PHE A 3 11.64 2.43 20.02
CA PHE A 3 12.09 3.47 19.08
C PHE A 3 13.02 4.53 19.69
N LEU A 4 12.97 4.72 21.01
CA LEU A 4 13.71 5.79 21.70
C LEU A 4 15.24 5.75 21.51
N PRO A 5 15.91 4.57 21.50
CA PRO A 5 17.35 4.51 21.22
C PRO A 5 17.70 5.01 19.82
N PHE A 6 16.83 4.81 18.82
CA PHE A 6 17.08 5.24 17.45
C PHE A 6 16.82 6.73 17.25
N LEU A 7 15.84 7.30 17.97
CA LEU A 7 15.60 8.74 17.97
C LEU A 7 16.81 9.53 18.51
N GLN A 8 17.51 9.01 19.53
CA GLN A 8 18.77 9.59 20.01
C GLN A 8 19.91 9.52 19.00
N LYS A 9 19.93 8.48 18.15
CA LYS A 9 20.94 8.41 17.08
C LYS A 9 20.72 9.49 16.03
N ILE A 10 19.45 9.81 15.73
CA ILE A 10 19.08 10.88 14.79
C ILE A 10 19.35 12.25 15.40
N ASN A 11 19.00 12.44 16.67
CA ASN A 11 19.25 13.67 17.42
C ASN A 11 19.87 13.34 18.79
N PRO A 12 21.20 13.43 18.93
CA PRO A 12 21.90 13.14 20.19
C PRO A 12 21.52 14.08 21.35
N GLU A 13 21.03 15.28 21.05
CA GLU A 13 20.61 16.26 22.05
C GLU A 13 19.15 16.05 22.51
N LEU A 14 18.45 15.04 21.95
CA LEU A 14 17.08 14.74 22.32
C LEU A 14 16.95 14.49 23.83
N ASN A 15 16.27 15.41 24.52
CA ASN A 15 16.07 15.31 25.95
C ASN A 15 15.02 14.24 26.29
N LEU A 16 15.49 13.02 26.57
CA LEU A 16 14.65 11.90 26.99
C LEU A 16 13.94 12.08 28.32
N LYS A 17 14.29 13.11 29.10
CA LYS A 17 13.59 13.45 30.34
C LYS A 17 12.25 14.12 30.06
N LEU A 18 12.04 14.63 28.85
CA LEU A 18 10.74 15.15 28.41
C LEU A 18 9.73 14.00 28.33
N LYS A 19 8.52 14.25 28.84
CA LYS A 19 7.44 13.27 28.80
C LYS A 19 6.82 13.24 27.40
N ILE A 20 6.54 12.04 26.92
CA ILE A 20 5.71 11.83 25.74
C ILE A 20 4.27 12.14 26.14
N GLU A 21 3.67 13.18 25.57
CA GLU A 21 2.27 13.55 25.85
C GLU A 21 1.28 12.59 25.18
N ASN A 22 1.62 12.08 24.00
CA ASN A 22 0.77 11.17 23.25
C ASN A 22 1.60 10.21 22.38
N LEU A 23 1.11 8.99 22.21
CA LEU A 23 1.71 7.96 21.34
C LEU A 23 0.60 7.21 20.61
N LYS A 24 0.71 7.11 19.29
CA LYS A 24 -0.18 6.28 18.46
C LYS A 24 0.67 5.34 17.62
N LEU A 25 0.34 4.05 17.68
CA LEU A 25 0.97 3.02 16.86
C LEU A 25 -0.10 2.42 15.95
N PHE A 26 0.13 2.47 14.65
CA PHE A 26 -0.70 1.82 13.64
C PHE A 26 0.08 0.67 13.04
N VAL A 27 -0.52 -0.52 13.02
CA VAL A 27 0.09 -1.73 12.44
C VAL A 27 -0.82 -2.24 11.33
N GLY A 28 -0.27 -2.33 10.12
CA GLY A 28 -0.96 -2.86 8.95
C GLY A 28 -0.15 -4.02 8.35
N PRO A 29 -0.54 -5.29 8.56
CA PRO A 29 0.23 -6.44 8.10
C PRO A 29 0.38 -6.52 6.57
N PHE A 30 -0.55 -5.91 5.82
CA PHE A 30 -0.58 -5.90 4.35
C PHE A 30 -0.45 -4.49 3.78
N ALA A 31 0.28 -3.61 4.46
CA ALA A 31 0.38 -2.20 4.06
C ALA A 31 1.18 -2.00 2.76
N GLN A 32 2.08 -2.93 2.43
CA GLN A 32 2.92 -2.90 1.24
C GLN A 32 2.83 -4.25 0.52
N PRO A 33 2.45 -4.30 -0.76
CA PRO A 33 2.58 -5.51 -1.54
C PRO A 33 4.06 -5.86 -1.72
N VAL A 34 4.42 -7.13 -1.49
CA VAL A 34 5.76 -7.65 -1.73
C VAL A 34 5.68 -8.61 -2.91
N PHE A 35 6.26 -8.21 -4.04
CA PHE A 35 6.15 -8.96 -5.28
C PHE A 35 7.25 -10.03 -5.39
N PRO A 36 6.90 -11.32 -5.64
CA PRO A 36 7.87 -12.34 -5.96
C PRO A 36 8.54 -12.08 -7.33
N VAL A 37 9.62 -12.79 -7.60
CA VAL A 37 10.26 -12.78 -8.92
C VAL A 37 9.25 -13.23 -9.99
N ASN A 38 9.27 -12.58 -11.15
CA ASN A 38 8.35 -12.83 -12.27
C ASN A 38 6.86 -12.52 -11.98
N TYR A 39 6.57 -11.65 -11.02
CA TYR A 39 5.18 -11.25 -10.69
C TYR A 39 4.39 -10.74 -11.90
N SER A 40 5.06 -10.14 -12.90
CA SER A 40 4.46 -9.72 -14.16
C SER A 40 3.64 -10.79 -14.88
N LYS A 41 3.93 -12.08 -14.65
CA LYS A 41 3.21 -13.21 -15.27
C LYS A 41 1.91 -13.57 -14.56
N ILE A 42 1.70 -13.10 -13.33
CA ILE A 42 0.58 -13.47 -12.45
C ILE A 42 -0.20 -12.26 -11.94
N ILE A 43 0.01 -11.08 -12.53
CA ILE A 43 -0.76 -9.88 -12.18
C ILE A 43 -2.25 -10.19 -12.39
N PRO A 44 -3.11 -9.95 -11.39
CA PRO A 44 -4.53 -10.19 -11.53
C PRO A 44 -5.15 -9.34 -12.64
N ARG A 45 -6.17 -9.87 -13.33
CA ARG A 45 -7.00 -9.11 -14.26
C ARG A 45 -8.14 -8.41 -13.52
N PHE A 46 -8.72 -7.39 -14.15
CA PHE A 46 -9.92 -6.74 -13.61
C PHE A 46 -11.14 -7.67 -13.55
N ALA A 47 -11.42 -8.40 -14.62
CA ALA A 47 -12.52 -9.36 -14.65
C ALA A 47 -12.23 -10.55 -13.73
N THR A 48 -13.17 -10.86 -12.84
CA THR A 48 -13.12 -12.07 -12.02
C THR A 48 -13.96 -13.18 -12.66
N PRO A 49 -13.84 -14.44 -12.21
CA PRO A 49 -14.74 -15.52 -12.65
C PRO A 49 -16.21 -15.32 -12.26
N ILE A 50 -16.50 -14.41 -11.33
CA ILE A 50 -17.86 -14.14 -10.85
C ILE A 50 -18.45 -13.03 -11.73
N PRO A 51 -19.62 -13.26 -12.37
CA PRO A 51 -20.27 -12.25 -13.20
C PRO A 51 -20.49 -10.93 -12.45
N HIS A 52 -20.20 -9.81 -13.11
CA HIS A 52 -20.37 -8.46 -12.58
C HIS A 52 -19.53 -8.12 -11.34
N VAL A 53 -18.54 -8.94 -11.00
CA VAL A 53 -17.58 -8.67 -9.93
C VAL A 53 -16.20 -8.41 -10.54
N TYR A 54 -15.61 -7.27 -10.20
CA TYR A 54 -14.32 -6.81 -10.71
C TYR A 54 -13.34 -6.60 -9.57
N LEU A 55 -12.07 -6.94 -9.81
CA LEU A 55 -10.96 -6.72 -8.88
C LEU A 55 -10.21 -5.45 -9.27
N ALA A 56 -9.94 -4.58 -8.31
CA ALA A 56 -9.04 -3.44 -8.47
C ALA A 56 -8.37 -3.18 -7.11
N ASN A 57 -7.13 -3.62 -6.95
CA ASN A 57 -6.39 -3.48 -5.70
C ASN A 57 -4.90 -3.16 -5.93
N LEU A 58 -4.16 -2.92 -4.84
CA LEU A 58 -2.75 -2.54 -4.91
C LEU A 58 -1.83 -3.66 -5.40
N ASP A 59 -2.28 -4.91 -5.47
CA ASP A 59 -1.47 -5.99 -6.08
C ASP A 59 -1.22 -5.71 -7.56
N MET A 60 -2.07 -4.92 -8.21
CA MET A 60 -1.95 -4.54 -9.61
C MET A 60 -0.92 -3.43 -9.88
N VAL A 61 -0.35 -2.80 -8.84
CA VAL A 61 0.56 -1.64 -8.98
C VAL A 61 1.88 -1.96 -9.66
N TYR A 62 2.28 -3.22 -9.71
CA TYR A 62 3.50 -3.67 -10.36
C TYR A 62 3.65 -3.09 -11.79
N PRO A 63 4.86 -2.63 -12.20
CA PRO A 63 6.13 -2.63 -11.45
C PRO A 63 6.34 -1.39 -10.58
N TRP A 64 5.32 -0.55 -10.43
CA TRP A 64 5.41 0.68 -9.66
C TRP A 64 5.26 0.41 -8.16
N ASP A 65 5.57 1.42 -7.36
CA ASP A 65 5.34 1.39 -5.92
C ASP A 65 3.91 1.87 -5.59
N ARG A 66 3.41 1.49 -4.43
CA ARG A 66 2.08 1.90 -3.99
C ARG A 66 2.02 3.43 -3.85
N GLY A 67 0.93 4.01 -4.33
CA GLY A 67 0.63 5.42 -4.19
C GLY A 67 -0.87 5.67 -4.32
N THR A 68 -1.35 6.75 -3.71
CA THR A 68 -2.76 7.14 -3.81
C THR A 68 -3.14 7.52 -5.25
N ASN A 69 -2.21 8.12 -6.00
CA ASN A 69 -2.35 8.39 -7.43
C ASN A 69 -2.67 7.11 -8.23
N TYR A 70 -1.96 6.01 -7.96
CA TYR A 70 -2.21 4.74 -8.63
C TYR A 70 -3.59 4.16 -8.29
N ALA A 71 -4.02 4.28 -7.03
CA ALA A 71 -5.35 3.81 -6.63
C ALA A 71 -6.47 4.55 -7.39
N VAL A 72 -6.32 5.86 -7.59
CA VAL A 72 -7.27 6.68 -8.39
C VAL A 72 -7.25 6.26 -9.85
N GLU A 73 -6.06 6.12 -10.45
CA GLU A 73 -5.90 5.68 -11.84
C GLU A 73 -6.49 4.27 -12.06
N LEU A 74 -6.25 3.35 -11.13
CA LEU A 74 -6.78 1.98 -11.18
C LEU A 74 -8.31 1.97 -11.15
N GLY A 75 -8.90 2.82 -10.30
CA GLY A 75 -10.34 3.03 -10.24
C GLY A 75 -10.92 3.52 -11.57
N GLN A 76 -10.25 4.45 -12.24
CA GLN A 76 -10.68 4.91 -13.57
C GLN A 76 -10.54 3.80 -14.62
N LYS A 77 -9.44 3.05 -14.62
CA LYS A 77 -9.19 1.95 -15.56
C LYS A 77 -10.22 0.84 -15.44
N VAL A 78 -10.59 0.43 -14.22
CA VAL A 78 -11.58 -0.63 -14.03
C VAL A 78 -12.96 -0.18 -14.51
N VAL A 79 -13.35 1.08 -14.29
CA VAL A 79 -14.60 1.64 -14.82
C VAL A 79 -14.60 1.64 -16.35
N GLN A 80 -13.51 2.10 -16.98
CA GLN A 80 -13.41 2.06 -18.44
C GLN A 80 -13.51 0.63 -18.99
N HIS A 81 -12.86 -0.33 -18.32
CA HIS A 81 -12.96 -1.75 -18.68
C HIS A 81 -14.39 -2.30 -18.56
N ILE A 82 -15.15 -1.89 -17.55
CA ILE A 82 -16.56 -2.28 -17.39
C ILE A 82 -17.39 -1.73 -18.55
N LEU A 83 -17.25 -0.43 -18.86
CA LEU A 83 -18.04 0.23 -19.91
C LEU A 83 -17.73 -0.30 -21.32
N SER A 84 -16.48 -0.70 -21.59
CA SER A 84 -16.08 -1.22 -22.90
C SER A 84 -16.48 -2.68 -23.16
N ASN A 85 -16.73 -3.45 -22.10
CA ASN A 85 -17.11 -4.88 -22.17
C ASN A 85 -18.56 -5.13 -21.73
N SER A 86 -19.37 -4.06 -21.63
CA SER A 86 -20.81 -4.12 -21.43
C SER A 86 -21.55 -4.28 -22.76
#